data_AF-A0A940L7L0-F1
#
_entry.id   AF-A0A940L7L0-F1
#
_cell.length_a   1.000
_cell.length_b   1.000
_cell.length_c   1.000
_cell.angle_alpha   90.00
_cell.angle_beta   90.00
_cell.angle_gamma   90.00
#
_symmetry.space_group_name_H-M   'P 1'
#
loop_
_entity.id
_entity.type
_entity.pdbx_description
1 polymer ?
#
loop_
_entity_poly.entity_id
_entity_poly.type
_entity_poly.pdbx_seq_one_letter_code
_entity_poly.pdbx_strand_id
1 'polypeptide(L)' 'MAKVYDCFSFFNELDLLEIRLNELDSVVDHFVLMEATKT' A
#
# COMPACT_ATOMS: atom_id res chain seq x y z
N MET A 1 19.53 -7.72 -7.10
CA MET A 1 18.57 -7.85 -5.99
C MET A 1 17.19 -7.63 -6.56
N ALA A 2 16.19 -8.45 -6.22
CA ALA A 2 14.82 -8.25 -6.70
C ALA A 2 14.17 -7.11 -5.91
N LYS A 3 13.37 -6.28 -6.58
CA LYS A 3 12.59 -5.21 -5.93
C LYS A 3 11.26 -5.75 -5.44
N VAL A 4 10.81 -5.30 -4.28
CA VAL A 4 9.53 -5.65 -3.66
C VAL A 4 8.51 -4.56 -3.97
N TYR A 5 7.40 -4.96 -4.58
CA TYR A 5 6.28 -4.09 -4.90
C TYR A 5 5.06 -4.53 -4.10
N ASP A 6 4.46 -3.58 -3.39
CA ASP A 6 3.20 -3.79 -2.69
C ASP A 6 2.05 -3.14 -3.46
N CYS A 7 1.19 -3.96 -4.07
CA CYS A 7 0.07 -3.51 -4.89
C CYS A 7 -1.26 -3.80 -4.18
N PHE A 8 -2.05 -2.77 -3.89
CA PHE A 8 -3.33 -2.93 -3.19
C PHE A 8 -4.40 -1.94 -3.68
N SER A 9 -5.65 -2.31 -3.45
CA SER A 9 -6.80 -1.44 -3.71
C SER A 9 -7.06 -0.55 -2.51
N PHE A 10 -7.35 0.73 -2.75
CA PHE A 10 -7.64 1.74 -1.74
C PHE A 10 -9.04 2.31 -1.97
N PHE A 11 -9.89 2.33 -0.93
CA PHE A 11 -11.27 2.84 -0.99
C PHE A 11 -11.58 3.78 0.18
N ASN A 12 -10.82 4.88 0.29
CA ASN A 12 -10.98 5.92 1.31
C ASN A 12 -10.62 5.50 2.75
N GLU A 13 -10.07 4.31 2.98
CA GLU A 13 -9.62 3.88 4.30
C GLU A 13 -8.24 4.46 4.66
N LEU A 14 -8.19 5.77 4.95
CA LEU A 14 -6.94 6.49 5.23
C LEU A 14 -6.16 5.92 6.43
N ASP A 15 -6.85 5.53 7.50
CA ASP A 15 -6.19 4.97 8.69
C ASP A 15 -5.47 3.64 8.37
N LEU A 16 -6.09 2.79 7.54
CA LEU A 16 -5.49 1.53 7.11
C LEU A 16 -4.30 1.76 6.17
N LEU A 17 -4.41 2.77 5.30
CA LEU A 17 -3.30 3.18 4.44
C LEU A 17 -2.11 3.63 5.27
N GLU A 18 -2.31 4.48 6.28
CA GLU A 18 -1.25 4.98 7.15
C GLU A 18 -0.54 3.84 7.90
N ILE A 19 -1.30 2.93 8.51
CA ILE A 19 -0.73 1.75 9.18
C ILE A 19 0.09 0.92 8.19
N ARG A 20 -0.47 0.60 7.02
CA ARG A 20 0.21 -0.24 6.02
C ARG A 20 1.52 0.38 5.54
N LEU A 21 1.54 1.68 5.26
CA LEU A 21 2.74 2.39 4.84
C LEU A 21 3.80 2.36 5.93
N ASN A 22 3.45 2.69 7.18
CA ASN A 22 4.39 2.73 8.29
C ASN A 22 4.96 1.34 8.64
N GLU A 23 4.14 0.30 8.64
CA GLU A 23 4.57 -1.06 9.01
C GLU A 23 5.44 -1.72 7.92
N LEU A 24 5.23 -1.37 6.64
CA LEU A 24 5.90 -2.01 5.51
C LEU A 24 7.04 -1.19 4.88
N ASP A 25 7.24 0.07 5.28
CA ASP A 25 8.26 0.98 4.73
C ASP A 25 9.67 0.37 4.72
N SER A 26 10.01 -0.43 5.73
CA SER A 26 11.35 -1.04 5.85
C SER A 26 11.63 -2.20 4.89
N VAL A 27 10.60 -2.77 4.26
CA VAL A 27 10.71 -4.00 3.44
C VAL A 27 10.15 -3.87 2.02
N VAL A 28 9.43 -2.79 1.71
CA VAL A 28 8.83 -2.53 0.41
C VAL A 28 9.60 -1.42 -0.30
N ASP A 29 10.03 -1.67 -1.54
CA ASP A 29 10.72 -0.64 -2.35
C ASP A 29 9.72 0.35 -2.97
N HIS A 30 8.53 -0.13 -3.32
CA HIS A 30 7.51 0.65 -4.02
C HIS A 30 6.09 0.23 -3.62
N PHE A 31 5.28 1.20 -3.21
CA PHE A 31 3.83 1.04 -3.03
C PHE A 31 3.07 1.45 -4.29
N VAL A 32 2.13 0.60 -4.73
CA VAL A 32 1.24 0.83 -5.87
C VAL A 32 -0.20 0.83 -5.35
N LEU A 33 -0.74 2.04 -5.18
CA LEU A 33 -2.13 2.24 -4.79
C LEU A 33 -3.01 2.27 -6.04
N MET A 34 -4.03 1.41 -6.09
CA MET A 34 -5.13 1.54 -7.04
C MET A 34 -6.37 2.09 -6.36
N GLU A 35 -6.87 3.22 -6.86
CA GLU A 35 -8.16 3.76 -6.42
C GLU A 35 -9.28 2.79 -6.84
N ALA A 36 -9.98 2.24 -5.85
CA ALA A 36 -11.16 1.43 -6.06
C ALA A 36 -12.42 2.28 -5.91
N THR A 37 -13.53 1.80 -6.48
CA THR A 37 -14.85 2.44 -6.30
C THR A 37 -15.77 1.61 -5.39
N LYS A 38 -15.28 0.46 -4.92
CA LYS A 38 -15.95 -0.52 -4.05
C LYS A 38 -14.89 -1.26 -3.24
N THR A 39 -15.22 -1.65 -2.02
CA THR A 39 -14.40 -2.53 -1.17
C THR A 39 -14.56 -3.99 -1.55
#